data_AF-A0AB74JMQ0-F1
#
_entry.id   AF-A0AB74JMQ0-F1
#
_cell.length_a   1.000
_cell.length_b   1.000
_cell.length_c   1.000
_cell.angle_alpha   90.00
_cell.angle_beta   90.00
_cell.angle_gamma   90.00
#
_symmetry.space_group_name_H-M   'P 1'
#
loop_
_entity.id
_entity.type
_entity.pdbx_description
1 polymer ?
#
loop_
_entity_poly.entity_id
_entity_poly.type
_entity_poly.pdbx_seq_one_letter_code
_entity_poly.pdbx_strand_id
1 'polypeptide(L)'
;MSQAVLISRKQAVAFPGLPGIICTLAGLSGQPDSALRSAKRSATAAAAAAACRLYRRSLKLALDWSVHRHLWRGQALYIRSLFEANSNVREPRQQRILFDQTEELLKQWKHPDPYRPPTAPGGSKYERNLPCPILEPPPPGC
;
A
#
# COMPACT_ATOMS: atom_id res chain seq x y z
N MET A 1 5.10 -28.69 -28.31
CA MET A 1 5.38 -28.63 -26.86
C MET A 1 5.72 -27.17 -26.52
N SER A 2 4.71 -26.29 -26.51
CA SER A 2 3.96 -25.84 -25.30
C SER A 2 4.92 -25.14 -24.32
N GLN A 3 5.00 -23.80 -24.28
CA GLN A 3 4.10 -22.86 -23.56
C GLN A 3 4.01 -21.53 -24.35
N ALA A 4 2.99 -21.25 -25.17
CA ALA A 4 1.70 -20.63 -24.81
C ALA A 4 1.78 -19.40 -23.87
N VAL A 5 1.77 -18.20 -24.46
CA VAL A 5 0.82 -17.09 -24.21
C VAL A 5 0.24 -17.01 -22.79
N LEU A 6 0.58 -15.96 -22.00
CA LEU A 6 -0.31 -15.23 -21.06
C LEU A 6 0.46 -14.37 -20.02
N ILE A 7 1.21 -13.35 -20.45
CA ILE A 7 1.34 -12.13 -19.64
C ILE A 7 1.03 -10.94 -20.53
N SER A 8 -0.27 -10.84 -20.80
CA SER A 8 -1.04 -9.61 -20.75
C SER A 8 -0.54 -8.42 -21.59
N ARG A 9 -0.98 -8.43 -22.85
CA ARG A 9 -1.29 -7.24 -23.66
C ARG A 9 -2.41 -6.35 -23.05
N LYS A 10 -2.69 -6.39 -21.75
CA LYS A 10 -3.70 -5.56 -21.09
C LYS A 10 -3.13 -4.85 -19.87
N GLN A 11 -2.58 -3.65 -20.09
CA GLN A 11 -2.93 -2.43 -19.36
C GLN A 11 -2.12 -1.25 -19.90
N ALA A 12 -2.35 -0.94 -21.19
CA ALA A 12 -2.31 0.43 -21.64
C ALA A 12 -3.70 1.02 -21.33
N VAL A 13 -3.81 1.84 -20.28
CA VAL A 13 -4.97 2.73 -20.11
C VAL A 13 -4.43 4.14 -20.13
N ALA A 14 -4.33 4.66 -21.35
CA ALA A 14 -4.33 6.09 -21.59
C ALA A 14 -5.69 6.64 -21.14
N PHE A 15 -5.68 7.67 -20.29
CA PHE A 15 -6.87 8.48 -20.01
C PHE A 15 -6.71 9.84 -20.71
N PRO A 16 -7.46 10.10 -21.80
CA PRO A 16 -7.47 11.38 -22.49
C PRO A 16 -8.51 12.36 -21.90
N GLY A 17 -8.14 13.64 -21.79
CA GLY A 17 -8.97 14.78 -22.22
C GLY A 17 -9.99 15.44 -21.27
N LEU A 18 -9.57 16.57 -20.65
CA LEU A 18 -10.24 17.90 -20.51
C LEU A 18 -11.65 18.03 -19.85
N PRO A 19 -12.18 19.24 -19.51
CA PRO A 19 -11.61 20.59 -19.40
C PRO A 19 -11.88 21.28 -18.03
N GLY A 20 -11.28 22.46 -17.84
CA GLY A 20 -11.29 23.23 -16.59
C GLY A 20 -12.64 23.83 -16.16
N ILE A 21 -12.67 24.20 -14.89
CA ILE A 21 -13.64 25.13 -14.30
C ILE A 21 -12.84 26.20 -13.57
N ILE A 22 -12.89 27.41 -14.12
CA ILE A 22 -12.45 28.64 -13.48
C ILE A 22 -13.42 28.90 -12.32
N CYS A 23 -12.92 28.97 -11.09
CA CYS A 23 -13.68 29.51 -9.97
C CYS A 23 -12.87 30.63 -9.34
N THR A 24 -13.04 31.82 -9.90
CA THR A 24 -12.65 33.09 -9.29
C THR A 24 -13.61 33.39 -8.14
N LEU A 25 -13.08 33.72 -6.96
CA LEU A 25 -13.39 34.92 -6.18
C LEU A 25 -13.11 34.73 -4.68
N ALA A 26 -12.83 35.88 -4.07
CA ALA A 26 -12.90 36.20 -2.66
C ALA A 26 -11.70 35.78 -1.81
N GLY A 27 -10.70 36.66 -1.83
CA GLY A 27 -9.91 36.90 -0.63
C GLY A 27 -10.79 37.49 0.47
N LEU A 28 -10.71 36.89 1.65
CA LEU A 28 -10.98 37.54 2.93
C LEU A 28 -9.95 37.02 3.92
N SER A 29 -9.10 37.95 4.33
CA SER A 29 -8.02 37.79 5.28
C SER A 29 -8.53 37.50 6.70
N GLY A 30 -7.85 36.58 7.39
CA GLY A 30 -7.54 36.70 8.82
C GLY A 30 -8.42 35.91 9.80
N GLN A 31 -7.93 34.77 10.27
CA GLN A 31 -7.54 34.48 11.67
C GLN A 31 -7.09 33.00 11.82
N PRO A 32 -6.19 32.65 12.76
CA PRO A 32 -5.49 31.36 12.74
C PRO A 32 -6.24 30.20 13.44
N ASP A 33 -6.96 29.40 12.64
CA ASP A 33 -7.54 28.10 12.98
C ASP A 33 -6.51 26.98 13.26
N SER A 34 -5.71 27.08 14.33
CA SER A 34 -4.70 26.07 14.68
C SER A 34 -5.30 24.67 14.91
N ALA A 35 -6.49 24.59 15.52
CA ALA A 35 -7.20 23.33 15.78
C ALA A 35 -7.74 22.65 14.50
N LEU A 36 -8.37 23.41 13.58
CA LEU A 36 -8.83 22.86 12.30
C LEU A 36 -7.66 22.45 11.41
N ARG A 37 -6.52 23.17 11.45
CA ARG A 37 -5.29 22.74 10.78
C ARG A 37 -4.71 21.46 11.39
N SER A 38 -4.76 21.30 12.71
CA SER A 38 -4.31 20.06 13.39
C SER A 38 -5.18 18.86 13.01
N ALA A 39 -6.51 19.02 13.02
CA ALA A 39 -7.45 17.98 12.57
C ALA A 39 -7.33 17.67 11.08
N LYS A 40 -7.09 18.68 10.23
CA LYS A 40 -6.85 18.47 8.79
C LYS A 40 -5.52 17.76 8.54
N ARG A 41 -4.47 18.09 9.31
CA ARG A 41 -3.17 17.40 9.27
C ARG A 41 -3.31 15.93 9.67
N SER A 42 -4.00 15.61 10.76
CA SER A 42 -4.22 14.22 11.18
C SER A 42 -5.07 13.43 10.17
N ALA A 43 -6.07 14.05 9.55
CA ALA A 43 -6.85 13.43 8.48
C ALA A 43 -6.01 13.15 7.21
N THR A 44 -5.18 14.11 6.77
CA THR A 44 -4.26 13.87 5.64
C THR A 44 -3.18 12.85 5.98
N ALA A 45 -2.70 12.81 7.22
CA ALA A 45 -1.73 11.83 7.68
C ALA A 45 -2.34 10.41 7.72
N ALA A 46 -3.60 10.28 8.13
CA ALA A 46 -4.31 9.00 8.11
C ALA A 46 -4.51 8.49 6.68
N ALA A 47 -4.92 9.34 5.75
CA ALA A 47 -5.06 9.00 4.34
C ALA A 47 -3.71 8.60 3.70
N ALA A 48 -2.64 9.36 3.99
CA ALA A 48 -1.29 9.03 3.54
C ALA A 48 -0.79 7.70 4.14
N ALA A 49 -1.06 7.44 5.42
CA ALA A 49 -0.73 6.16 6.06
C ALA A 49 -1.51 4.99 5.45
N ALA A 50 -2.78 5.20 5.09
CA ALA A 50 -3.58 4.20 4.39
C ALA A 50 -3.03 3.91 2.98
N ALA A 51 -2.72 4.95 2.20
CA ALA A 51 -2.09 4.82 0.88
C ALA A 51 -0.73 4.10 0.98
N CYS A 52 0.10 4.43 1.97
CA CYS A 52 1.38 3.73 2.22
C CYS A 52 1.18 2.25 2.56
N ARG A 53 0.18 1.90 3.36
CA ARG A 53 -0.14 0.49 3.66
C ARG A 53 -0.60 -0.25 2.42
N LEU A 54 -1.44 0.37 1.60
CA LEU A 54 -1.95 -0.19 0.35
C LEU A 54 -0.81 -0.41 -0.66
N TYR A 55 0.08 0.57 -0.81
CA TYR A 55 1.28 0.48 -1.65
C TYR A 55 2.26 -0.62 -1.20
N ARG A 56 2.51 -0.76 0.11
CA ARG A 56 3.34 -1.87 0.62
C ARG A 56 2.73 -3.23 0.32
N ARG A 57 1.40 -3.35 0.46
CA ARG A 57 0.67 -4.58 0.15
C ARG A 57 0.72 -4.92 -1.34
N SER A 58 0.57 -3.93 -2.22
CA SER A 58 0.63 -4.16 -3.68
C SER A 58 2.02 -4.60 -4.13
N LEU A 59 3.09 -3.98 -3.62
CA LEU A 59 4.46 -4.42 -3.90
C LEU A 59 4.76 -5.83 -3.38
N LYS A 60 4.24 -6.17 -2.19
CA LYS A 60 4.37 -7.50 -1.60
C LYS A 60 3.66 -8.56 -2.45
N LEU A 61 2.43 -8.29 -2.89
CA LEU A 61 1.70 -9.19 -3.79
C LEU A 61 2.40 -9.38 -5.13
N ALA A 62 2.91 -8.30 -5.73
CA ALA A 62 3.72 -8.39 -6.94
C ALA A 62 4.98 -9.25 -6.72
N LEU A 63 5.58 -9.19 -5.53
CA LEU A 63 6.73 -10.02 -5.17
C LEU A 63 6.36 -11.49 -5.04
N ASP A 64 5.21 -11.80 -4.43
CA ASP A 64 4.76 -13.17 -4.20
C ASP A 64 4.51 -13.93 -5.52
N TRP A 65 4.06 -13.25 -6.57
CA TRP A 65 3.91 -13.83 -7.92
C TRP A 65 5.20 -13.89 -8.73
N SER A 66 6.22 -13.10 -8.39
CA SER A 66 7.45 -13.01 -9.16
C SER A 66 8.53 -13.94 -8.63
N VAL A 67 8.98 -14.91 -9.44
CA VAL A 67 10.13 -15.77 -9.08
C VAL A 67 11.46 -15.00 -9.20
N HIS A 68 11.59 -14.17 -10.25
CA HIS A 68 12.84 -13.48 -10.57
C HIS A 68 12.82 -11.98 -10.24
N ARG A 69 13.94 -11.51 -9.68
CA ARG A 69 14.07 -10.14 -9.14
C ARG A 69 14.11 -9.04 -10.20
N HIS A 70 14.54 -9.33 -11.43
CA HIS A 70 14.60 -8.36 -12.52
C HIS A 70 13.21 -8.02 -13.06
N LEU A 71 12.34 -9.02 -13.25
CA LEU A 71 10.95 -8.82 -13.66
C LEU A 71 10.16 -8.00 -12.62
N TRP A 72 10.36 -8.32 -11.34
CA TRP A 72 9.72 -7.59 -10.26
C TRP A 72 10.08 -6.10 -10.25
N ARG A 73 11.32 -5.73 -10.59
CA ARG A 73 11.73 -4.31 -10.60
C ARG A 73 10.93 -3.50 -11.63
N GLY A 74 10.69 -4.06 -12.81
CA GLY A 74 9.84 -3.44 -13.83
C GLY A 74 8.40 -3.27 -13.33
N GLN A 75 7.84 -4.31 -12.71
CA GLN A 75 6.49 -4.27 -12.13
C GLN A 75 6.37 -3.25 -10.99
N ALA A 76 7.37 -3.18 -10.10
CA ALA A 76 7.38 -2.24 -8.99
C ALA A 76 7.40 -0.78 -9.46
N LEU A 77 8.17 -0.47 -10.52
CA LEU A 77 8.16 0.87 -11.12
C LEU A 77 6.81 1.20 -11.76
N TYR A 78 6.16 0.23 -12.39
CA TYR A 78 4.82 0.40 -12.93
C TYR A 78 3.79 0.67 -11.83
N ILE A 79 3.82 -0.09 -10.73
CA ILE A 79 2.93 0.17 -9.58
C ILE A 79 3.19 1.57 -9.04
N ARG A 80 4.45 2.00 -8.94
CA ARG A 80 4.80 3.35 -8.49
C ARG A 80 4.20 4.43 -9.38
N SER A 81 4.29 4.30 -10.71
CA SER A 81 3.74 5.30 -11.63
C SER A 81 2.22 5.42 -11.52
N LEU A 82 1.51 4.32 -11.28
CA LEU A 82 0.06 4.33 -11.02
C LEU A 82 -0.30 5.14 -9.77
N PHE A 83 0.47 5.00 -8.69
CA PHE A 83 0.26 5.78 -7.47
C PHE A 83 0.64 7.25 -7.64
N GLU A 84 1.72 7.54 -8.37
CA GLU A 84 2.14 8.91 -8.68
C GLU A 84 1.08 9.64 -9.52
N ALA A 85 0.46 8.97 -10.50
CA ALA A 85 -0.63 9.53 -11.31
C ALA A 85 -1.85 9.95 -10.46
N ASN A 86 -2.11 9.26 -9.35
CA ASN A 86 -3.26 9.52 -8.47
C ASN A 86 -2.92 10.38 -7.23
N SER A 87 -1.68 10.87 -7.11
CA SER A 87 -1.19 11.62 -5.94
C SER A 87 -1.91 12.96 -5.73
N ASN A 88 -2.42 13.56 -6.80
CA ASN A 88 -3.00 14.91 -6.77
C ASN A 88 -4.47 14.95 -6.30
N VAL A 89 -5.10 13.80 -6.03
CA VAL A 89 -6.50 13.73 -5.60
C VAL A 89 -6.63 14.19 -4.14
N ARG A 90 -7.23 15.35 -3.92
CA ARG A 90 -7.42 15.96 -2.58
C ARG A 90 -8.78 15.63 -1.95
N GLU A 91 -9.77 15.27 -2.78
CA GLU A 91 -11.13 15.04 -2.33
C GLU A 91 -11.25 13.69 -1.59
N PRO A 92 -11.72 13.67 -0.32
CA PRO A 92 -11.73 12.46 0.50
C PRO A 92 -12.71 11.40 -0.02
N ARG A 93 -13.79 11.82 -0.70
CA ARG A 93 -14.75 10.89 -1.32
C ARG A 93 -14.12 10.13 -2.48
N GLN A 94 -13.39 10.83 -3.34
CA GLN A 94 -12.68 10.23 -4.47
C GLN A 94 -11.56 9.31 -3.99
N GLN A 95 -10.81 9.70 -2.96
CA GLN A 95 -9.78 8.84 -2.35
C GLN A 95 -10.34 7.50 -1.87
N ARG A 96 -11.51 7.51 -1.22
CA ARG A 96 -12.18 6.27 -0.76
C ARG A 96 -12.52 5.35 -1.93
N ILE A 97 -13.13 5.89 -2.99
CA ILE A 97 -13.47 5.11 -4.19
C ILE A 97 -12.22 4.46 -4.79
N LEU A 98 -11.11 5.20 -4.89
CA LEU A 98 -9.85 4.66 -5.40
C LEU A 98 -9.27 3.57 -4.49
N PHE A 99 -9.36 3.74 -3.17
CA PHE A 99 -8.95 2.71 -2.21
C PHE A 99 -9.81 1.46 -2.31
N ASP A 100 -11.13 1.59 -2.41
CA ASP A 100 -12.05 0.45 -2.52
C ASP A 100 -11.77 -0.34 -3.81
N GLN A 101 -11.65 0.36 -4.95
CA GLN A 101 -11.30 -0.25 -6.24
C GLN A 101 -9.95 -0.97 -6.18
N THR A 102 -8.94 -0.34 -5.58
CA THR A 102 -7.62 -0.98 -5.46
C THR A 102 -7.65 -2.16 -4.49
N GLU A 103 -8.43 -2.13 -3.41
CA GLU A 103 -8.60 -3.28 -2.53
C GLU A 103 -9.31 -4.45 -3.20
N GLU A 104 -10.31 -4.18 -4.03
CA GLU A 104 -10.98 -5.21 -4.85
C GLU A 104 -9.99 -5.89 -5.80
N LEU A 105 -9.15 -5.10 -6.50
CA LEU A 105 -8.09 -5.62 -7.35
C LEU A 105 -7.10 -6.48 -6.55
N LEU A 106 -6.65 -6.01 -5.39
CA LEU A 106 -5.71 -6.77 -4.55
C LEU A 106 -6.32 -8.07 -4.00
N LYS A 107 -7.63 -8.09 -3.75
CA LYS A 107 -8.35 -9.31 -3.32
C LYS A 107 -8.42 -10.34 -4.45
N GLN A 108 -8.72 -9.90 -5.67
CA GLN A 108 -8.83 -10.78 -6.84
C GLN A 108 -7.48 -11.44 -7.18
N TRP A 109 -6.38 -10.70 -7.06
CA TRP A 109 -5.04 -11.15 -7.47
C TRP A 109 -4.21 -11.72 -6.30
N LYS A 110 -4.85 -12.07 -5.19
CA LYS A 110 -4.17 -12.62 -4.02
C LYS A 110 -3.56 -13.99 -4.35
N HIS A 111 -2.27 -14.16 -4.06
CA HIS A 111 -1.62 -15.46 -4.20
C HIS A 111 -2.20 -16.46 -3.18
N PRO A 112 -2.48 -17.73 -3.58
CA PRO A 112 -3.04 -18.73 -2.68
C PRO A 112 -2.12 -19.07 -1.49
N ASP A 113 -0.81 -19.13 -1.72
CA ASP A 113 0.20 -19.36 -0.68
C ASP A 113 1.28 -18.25 -0.66
N PRO A 114 1.06 -17.14 0.06
CA PRO A 114 1.98 -16.00 0.04
C PRO A 114 3.28 -16.29 0.79
N TYR A 115 4.41 -15.74 0.31
CA TYR A 115 5.71 -15.97 0.94
C TYR A 115 5.75 -15.42 2.38
N ARG A 116 6.01 -16.33 3.33
CA ARG A 116 6.26 -16.03 4.74
C ARG A 116 7.73 -16.24 5.09
N PRO A 117 8.37 -15.31 5.81
CA PRO A 117 9.73 -15.52 6.27
C PRO A 117 9.78 -16.71 7.26
N PRO A 118 10.85 -17.52 7.26
CA PRO A 118 10.89 -18.75 8.04
C PRO A 118 10.64 -18.57 9.54
N THR A 119 11.10 -17.46 10.11
CA THR A 119 11.02 -17.16 11.55
C THR A 119 9.68 -16.51 11.95
N ALA A 120 8.87 -16.04 11.00
CA ALA A 120 7.58 -15.43 11.32
C ALA A 120 6.54 -16.49 11.70
N PRO A 121 5.45 -16.11 12.41
CA PRO A 121 4.35 -17.02 12.71
C PRO A 121 3.80 -17.70 11.45
N GLY A 122 3.75 -19.04 11.50
CA GLY A 122 3.37 -19.89 10.37
C GLY A 122 4.44 -20.06 9.30
N GLY A 123 5.70 -19.68 9.56
CA GLY A 123 6.87 -20.03 8.76
C GLY A 123 7.47 -21.37 9.19
N SER A 124 8.32 -21.97 8.35
CA SER A 124 8.88 -23.30 8.60
C SER A 124 9.81 -23.39 9.81
N LYS A 125 10.42 -22.27 10.25
CA LYS A 125 11.32 -22.17 11.40
C LYS A 125 10.66 -21.62 12.66
N TYR A 126 9.37 -21.30 12.59
CA TYR A 126 8.65 -20.74 13.72
C TYR A 126 8.69 -21.70 14.93
N GLU A 127 9.04 -21.16 16.10
CA GLU A 127 9.06 -21.89 17.39
C GLU A 127 9.88 -23.18 17.44
N ARG A 128 10.76 -23.43 16.46
CA ARG A 128 11.61 -24.65 16.47
C ARG A 128 12.56 -24.69 17.67
N ASN A 129 13.09 -23.53 18.07
CA ASN A 129 14.08 -23.38 19.14
C ASN A 129 13.66 -22.27 20.11
N LEU A 130 12.60 -22.50 20.89
CA LEU A 130 12.26 -21.58 21.99
C LEU A 130 13.24 -21.82 23.16
N PRO A 131 13.82 -20.77 23.77
CA PRO A 131 14.53 -20.94 25.02
C PRO A 131 13.56 -21.49 26.07
N CYS A 132 14.05 -22.39 26.93
CA CYS A 132 13.23 -22.89 28.02
C CYS A 132 12.76 -21.72 28.91
N PRO A 133 11.49 -21.73 29.37
CA PRO A 133 11.03 -20.73 30.31
C PRO A 133 11.84 -20.84 31.60
N ILE A 134 12.29 -19.70 32.13
CA ILE A 134 12.98 -19.63 33.42
C ILE A 134 11.92 -19.93 34.49
N LEU A 135 12.00 -21.10 35.11
CA LEU A 135 11.10 -21.51 36.19
C LEU A 135 11.61 -21.05 37.56
N GLU A 136 12.87 -20.64 37.64
CA GLU A 136 13.50 -20.23 38.90
C GLU A 136 13.13 -18.78 39.23
N PRO A 137 12.71 -18.51 40.49
CA PRO A 137 12.50 -17.13 40.93
C PRO A 137 13.83 -16.37 40.88
N PRO A 138 13.80 -15.03 40.66
CA PRO A 138 15.02 -14.23 40.70
C PRO A 138 15.74 -14.41 42.05
N PRO A 139 17.09 -14.44 42.07
CA PRO A 139 17.83 -14.61 43.31
C PRO A 139 17.53 -13.45 44.27
N PRO A 140 17.41 -13.73 45.59
CA PRO A 140 17.16 -12.68 46.57
C PRO A 140 18.38 -11.77 46.73
N GLY A 141 18.24 -10.49 46.33
CA GLY A 141 19.14 -9.40 46.69
C GLY A 141 20.23 -9.05 45.68
N CYS A 142 19.91 -8.15 44.75
CA CYS A 142 20.83 -7.20 44.13
C CYS A 142 20.18 -5.81 44.06
#